data_AF-A0A5J4JMY6-F1
#
_entry.id   AF-A0A5J4JMY6-F1
#
_cell.length_a   1.000
_cell.length_b   1.000
_cell.length_c   1.000
_cell.angle_alpha   90.00
_cell.angle_beta   90.00
_cell.angle_gamma   90.00
#
_symmetry.space_group_name_H-M   'P 1'
#
loop_
_entity.id
_entity.type
_entity.pdbx_description
1 polymer ?
#
loop_
_entity_poly.entity_id
_entity_poly.type
_entity_poly.pdbx_seq_one_letter_code
_entity_poly.pdbx_strand_id
1 'polypeptide(L)' 'MKLFVGIDVSSKDMKACLMNQEGETLSTLTVANNLPGVTELRNAIVHTSWVHHIKMI' A
#
# COMPACT_ATOMS: atom_id res chain seq x y z
N MET A 1 14.06 7.12 -4.55
CA MET A 1 13.36 6.56 -3.37
C MET A 1 12.79 5.19 -3.70
N LYS A 2 12.62 4.34 -2.69
CA LYS A 2 11.91 3.05 -2.75
C LYS A 2 10.61 3.15 -1.93
N LEU A 3 9.57 2.44 -2.36
CA LEU A 3 8.31 2.32 -1.63
C LEU A 3 8.30 0.95 -0.96
N PHE A 4 8.10 0.93 0.35
CA PHE A 4 7.91 -0.29 1.12
C PHE A 4 6.43 -0.44 1.44
N VAL A 5 5.90 -1.65 1.28
CA VAL A 5 4.49 -1.94 1.55
C VAL A 5 4.43 -3.11 2.53
N GLY A 6 4.03 -2.84 3.77
CA GLY A 6 3.65 -3.87 4.72
C GLY A 6 2.17 -4.23 4.52
N ILE A 7 1.86 -5.51 4.38
CA ILE A 7 0.48 -6.00 4.25
C ILE A 7 0.26 -7.08 5.31
N ASP A 8 -0.70 -6.84 6.20
CA ASP A 8 -1.23 -7.82 7.14
C ASP A 8 -2.59 -8.31 6.62
N VAL A 9 -2.71 -9.62 6.40
CA VAL A 9 -3.84 -10.24 5.69
C VAL A 9 -4.62 -11.14 6.63
N SER A 10 -5.93 -10.92 6.73
CA SER A 10 -6.87 -11.79 7.43
C SER A 10 -7.84 -12.45 6.45
N SER A 11 -8.73 -13.31 6.94
CA SER A 11 -9.80 -13.89 6.12
C SER A 11 -10.87 -12.86 5.69
N LYS A 12 -10.90 -11.67 6.30
CA LYS A 12 -11.92 -10.65 6.06
C LYS A 12 -11.35 -9.42 5.35
N ASP A 13 -10.15 -9.01 5.73
CA ASP A 13 -9.55 -7.73 5.33
C ASP A 13 -8.04 -7.86 5.12
N MET A 14 -7.48 -6.81 4.50
CA MET A 14 -6.05 -6.58 4.37
C MET A 14 -5.75 -5.19 4.89
N LYS A 15 -4.84 -5.09 5.86
CA LYS A 15 -4.33 -3.83 6.37
C LYS A 15 -2.98 -3.57 5.72
N ALA A 16 -2.85 -2.43 5.07
CA ALA A 16 -1.62 -2.03 4.41
C ALA A 16 -1.04 -0.75 5.01
N CYS A 17 0.29 -0.73 5.13
CA CYS A 17 1.09 0.42 5.51
C CYS A 17 2.15 0.66 4.44
N LEU A 18 2.13 1.85 3.84
CA LEU A 18 3.07 2.27 2.81
C LEU A 18 4.09 3.20 3.45
N MET A 19 5.38 2.91 3.27
CA MET A 19 6.48 3.63 3.89
C MET A 19 7.53 4.04 2.86
N ASN A 20 8.21 5.16 3.10
CA ASN A 20 9.44 5.49 2.38
C ASN A 20 10.64 4.73 2.98
N GLN A 21 11.82 4.96 2.40
CA GLN A 21 13.07 4.30 2.81
C GLN A 21 13.60 4.79 4.15
N GLU A 22 13.13 5.94 4.62
CA GLU A 22 13.42 6.53 5.92
C GLU A 22 12.53 5.94 7.03
N GLY A 23 11.56 5.09 6.68
CA GLY A 23 10.62 4.48 7.61
C GLY A 23 9.40 5.36 7.94
N GLU A 24 9.23 6.50 7.25
CA GLU A 24 8.06 7.35 7.41
C GLU A 24 6.85 6.70 6.75
N THR A 25 5.73 6.70 7.45
CA THR A 25 4.45 6.21 6.91
C THR A 25 3.86 7.26 5.96
N LEU A 26 3.68 6.88 4.69
CA LEU A 26 3.08 7.69 3.64
C LEU A 26 1.55 7.50 3.57
N SER A 27 1.07 6.28 3.85
CA SER A 27 -0.36 5.95 3.81
C SER A 27 -0.66 4.67 4.60
N THR A 28 -1.84 4.62 5.21
CA THR A 28 -2.42 3.40 5.78
C THR A 28 -3.84 3.21 5.26
N LEU A 29 -4.19 1.96 4.94
CA LEU A 29 -5.53 1.62 4.48
C LEU A 29 -5.91 0.21 4.91
N THR A 30 -7.20 -0.01 5.12
CA THR A 30 -7.77 -1.33 5.33
C THR A 30 -8.80 -1.58 4.24
N VAL A 31 -8.61 -2.66 3.48
CA VAL A 31 -9.49 -3.05 2.38
C VAL A 31 -10.04 -4.45 2.62
N ALA A 32 -11.17 -4.80 2.00
CA ALA A 32 -11.69 -6.16 2.09
C ALA A 32 -10.74 -7.18 1.43
N ASN A 33 -10.65 -8.39 1.96
CA ASN A 33 -9.90 -9.48 1.34
C ASN A 33 -10.73 -10.13 0.21
N ASN A 34 -10.92 -9.37 -0.87
CA ASN A 34 -11.61 -9.78 -2.08
C ASN A 34 -11.07 -9.00 -3.27
N LEU A 35 -11.52 -9.37 -4.49
CA LEU A 35 -11.04 -8.74 -5.72
C LEU A 35 -11.19 -7.20 -5.73
N PRO A 36 -12.34 -6.61 -5.33
CA PRO A 36 -12.47 -5.16 -5.21
C PRO A 36 -11.44 -4.54 -4.25
N GLY A 37 -11.27 -5.11 -3.05
CA GLY A 37 -10.34 -4.56 -2.06
C GLY A 37 -8.87 -4.68 -2.49
N VAL A 38 -8.47 -5.79 -3.12
CA VAL A 38 -7.12 -5.93 -3.71
C VAL A 38 -6.90 -4.90 -4.82
N THR A 39 -7.93 -4.62 -5.63
CA THR A 39 -7.87 -3.62 -6.70
C THR A 39 -7.67 -2.21 -6.13
N GLU A 40 -8.40 -1.88 -5.06
CA GLU A 40 -8.24 -0.62 -4.33
C GLU A 40 -6.84 -0.50 -3.72
N LEU A 41 -6.34 -1.54 -3.06
CA LEU A 41 -4.99 -1.58 -2.50
C LEU A 41 -3.92 -1.36 -3.57
N ARG A 42 -4.02 -2.05 -4.72
CA ARG A 42 -3.12 -1.86 -5.85
C ARG A 42 -3.15 -0.41 -6.36
N ASN A 43 -4.33 0.18 -6.45
CA ASN A 43 -4.47 1.58 -6.89
C ASN A 43 -3.85 2.55 -5.90
N ALA A 44 -4.01 2.32 -4.60
CA ALA A 44 -3.34 3.11 -3.56
C ALA A 44 -1.81 3.02 -3.67
N ILE A 45 -1.25 1.81 -3.81
CA ILE A 45 0.20 1.61 -3.99
C ILE A 45 0.74 2.37 -5.19
N VAL A 46 0.07 2.23 -6.35
CA VAL A 46 0.45 2.96 -7.56
C VAL A 46 0.33 4.46 -7.32
N HIS A 47 -0.80 4.95 -6.84
CA HIS A 47 -1.00 6.39 -6.61
C HIS A 47 0.06 6.99 -5.68
N THR A 48 0.36 6.34 -4.55
CA THR A 48 1.40 6.78 -3.62
C THR A 48 2.77 6.81 -4.28
N SER A 49 3.11 5.82 -5.11
CA SER A 49 4.39 5.83 -5.85
C SER A 49 4.50 7.02 -6.81
N TRP A 50 3.41 7.38 -7.48
CA TRP A 50 3.37 8.52 -8.40
C TRP A 50 3.49 9.86 -7.68
N VAL A 51 2.71 10.07 -6.63
CA VAL A 51 2.69 11.33 -5.85
C VAL A 51 4.06 11.63 -5.21
N HIS A 52 4.77 10.60 -4.76
CA HIS A 52 6.05 10.77 -4.07
C HIS A 52 7.26 10.57 -4.99
N HIS A 53 7.06 10.43 -6.31
CA HIS A 53 8.11 10.19 -7.30
C HIS A 53 9.01 8.97 -6.96
N ILE A 54 8.39 7.89 -6.47
CA ILE A 54 9.06 6.69 -5.98
C ILE A 54 9.03 5.59 -7.05
N LYS A 55 10.16 4.89 -7.24
CA LYS A 55 10.20 3.69 -8.10
C LYS A 55 9.69 2.47 -7.32
N MET A 56 8.70 1.77 -7.88
CA MET A 56 8.35 0.41 -7.47
C MET A 56 9.41 -0.57 -8.00
N ILE A 57 9.82 -1.53 -7.18
CA ILE A 57 10.84 -2.56 -7.49
C ILE A 57 10.19 -3.93 -7.59
#